data_AF-X0YTN3-F1
#
_entry.id   AF-X0YTN3-F1
#
_cell.length_a   1.000
_cell.length_b   1.000
_cell.length_c   1.000
_cell.angle_alpha   90.00
_cell.angle_beta   90.00
_cell.angle_gamma   90.00
#
_symmetry.space_group_name_H-M   'P 1'
#
loop_
_entity.id
_entity.type
_entity.pdbx_description
1 polymer ?
#
loop_
_entity_poly.entity_id
_entity_poly.type
_entity_poly.pdbx_seq_one_letter_code
_entity_poly.pdbx_strand_id
1 'polypeptide(L)'
;ITNISTTAGPFDRLFGIGCVNIETAGKSTTSNSPEEKLEGLPLFHEIRDYILNQLRTYDPSKSRGVTFEAFNDLQELKNETLNELKEIKQLLKKQKW
;
A
#
# COMPACT_ATOMS: atom_id res chain seq x y z
N ILE A 1 5.08 9.84 12.87
CA ILE A 1 3.88 9.00 13.15
C ILE A 1 3.91 8.62 14.62
N THR A 2 2.83 8.88 15.34
CA THR A 2 2.68 8.60 16.78
C THR A 2 1.96 7.28 17.03
N ASN A 3 1.08 6.86 16.13
CA ASN A 3 0.32 5.62 16.25
C ASN A 3 -0.12 5.10 14.89
N ILE A 4 -0.24 3.78 14.76
CA ILE A 4 -0.85 3.11 13.61
C ILE A 4 -1.77 2.02 14.16
N SER A 5 -3.05 2.10 13.85
CA SER A 5 -4.06 1.13 14.29
C SER A 5 -4.82 0.53 13.11
N THR A 6 -5.35 -0.68 13.30
CA THR A 6 -6.14 -1.39 12.29
C THR A 6 -7.58 -1.55 12.76
N THR A 7 -8.55 -1.24 11.91
CA THR A 7 -9.97 -1.43 12.18
C THR A 7 -10.59 -2.28 11.09
N ALA A 8 -11.37 -3.30 11.46
CA ALA A 8 -12.13 -4.12 10.53
C ALA A 8 -13.58 -4.26 11.02
N GLY A 9 -14.50 -3.59 10.32
CA GLY A 9 -15.93 -3.65 10.56
C GLY A 9 -16.56 -5.00 10.15
N PRO A 10 -17.84 -5.22 10.46
CA PRO A 10 -18.54 -6.47 10.14
C PRO A 10 -18.55 -6.80 8.64
N PHE A 11 -18.76 -5.78 7.80
CA PHE A 11 -18.68 -5.93 6.34
C PHE A 11 -17.24 -6.15 5.88
N ASP A 12 -16.29 -5.43 6.45
CA ASP A 12 -14.87 -5.56 6.11
C ASP A 12 -14.38 -7.00 6.31
N ARG A 13 -14.78 -7.64 7.41
CA ARG A 13 -14.47 -9.06 7.70
C ARG A 13 -15.09 -10.01 6.67
N LEU A 14 -16.29 -9.72 6.19
CA LEU A 14 -16.97 -10.55 5.20
C LEU A 14 -16.28 -10.49 3.84
N PHE A 15 -15.77 -9.32 3.47
CA PHE A 15 -15.04 -9.11 2.21
C PHE A 15 -13.52 -9.31 2.33
N GLY A 16 -13.03 -9.66 3.52
CA GLY A 16 -11.60 -9.80 3.80
C GLY A 16 -10.82 -8.50 3.67
N ILE A 17 -11.49 -7.35 3.75
CA ILE A 17 -10.88 -6.03 3.69
C ILE A 17 -10.76 -5.44 5.11
N GLY A 18 -10.06 -4.33 5.26
CA GLY A 18 -9.96 -3.60 6.51
C GLY A 18 -9.34 -2.23 6.31
N CYS A 19 -9.18 -1.51 7.42
CA CYS A 19 -8.67 -0.15 7.43
C CYS A 19 -7.39 -0.05 8.26
N VAL A 20 -6.45 0.79 7.81
CA VAL A 20 -5.29 1.23 8.58
C VAL A 20 -5.43 2.71 8.86
N ASN A 21 -5.41 3.08 10.14
CA ASN A 21 -5.47 4.45 10.62
C ASN A 21 -4.07 4.88 11.06
N ILE A 22 -3.61 6.02 10.56
CA ILE A 22 -2.30 6.59 10.87
C ILE A 22 -2.50 7.91 11.61
N GLU A 23 -1.77 8.09 12.70
CA GLU A 23 -1.76 9.32 13.49
C GLU A 23 -0.33 9.90 13.49
N THR A 24 -0.17 11.20 13.27
CA THR A 24 1.11 11.92 13.42
C THR A 24 1.04 12.89 14.60
N ALA A 25 2.21 13.32 15.06
CA ALA A 25 2.37 14.27 16.16
C ALA A 25 1.85 15.68 15.85
N GLY A 26 1.39 15.94 14.62
CA GLY A 26 0.89 17.23 14.16
C GLY A 26 -0.59 17.48 14.44
N LYS A 27 -1.29 16.51 15.04
CA LYS A 27 -2.74 16.55 15.22
C LYS A 27 -3.17 17.79 15.99
N SER A 28 -3.81 18.72 15.28
CA SER A 28 -4.58 19.80 15.87
C SER A 28 -5.74 19.19 16.64
N THR A 29 -5.90 19.61 17.90
CA THR A 29 -6.70 19.01 18.96
C THR A 29 -8.22 18.93 18.71
N THR A 30 -8.70 19.19 17.49
CA THR A 30 -10.10 19.48 17.18
C THR A 30 -10.87 18.37 16.45
N SER A 31 -10.21 17.33 15.93
CA SER A 31 -10.93 16.22 15.28
C SER A 31 -10.42 14.86 15.78
N ASN A 32 -11.34 14.06 16.31
CA ASN A 32 -11.06 12.70 16.79
C ASN A 32 -10.81 11.67 15.66
N SER A 33 -10.57 12.16 14.43
CA SER A 33 -10.34 11.34 13.25
C SER A 33 -8.86 11.02 13.07
N PRO A 34 -8.52 9.87 12.48
CA PRO A 34 -7.16 9.60 12.00
C PRO A 34 -6.69 10.72 11.06
N GLU A 35 -5.41 11.08 11.09
CA GLU A 35 -4.88 12.05 10.14
C GLU A 35 -4.84 11.48 8.71
N GLU A 36 -4.56 10.18 8.59
CA GLU A 36 -4.63 9.45 7.35
C GLU A 36 -5.30 8.10 7.57
N LYS A 37 -6.21 7.73 6.65
CA LYS A 37 -6.99 6.50 6.72
C LYS A 37 -6.95 5.79 5.38
N LEU A 38 -6.37 4.59 5.38
CA LEU A 38 -6.37 3.70 4.23
C LEU A 38 -7.50 2.69 4.41
N GLU A 39 -8.48 2.71 3.51
CA GLU A 39 -9.67 1.86 3.56
C GLU A 39 -9.68 0.80 2.44
N GLY A 40 -10.46 -0.26 2.61
CA GLY A 40 -10.66 -1.27 1.57
C GLY A 40 -9.45 -2.17 1.32
N LEU A 41 -8.56 -2.32 2.29
CA LEU A 41 -7.31 -3.05 2.14
C LEU A 41 -7.50 -4.54 2.44
N PRO A 42 -7.22 -5.47 1.50
CA PRO A 42 -7.35 -6.91 1.74
C PRO A 42 -6.29 -7.48 2.70
N LEU A 43 -5.16 -6.78 2.85
CA LEU A 43 -3.99 -7.22 3.66
C LEU A 43 -3.62 -6.14 4.70
N PHE A 44 -4.62 -5.58 5.39
CA PHE A 44 -4.45 -4.42 6.28
C PHE A 44 -3.50 -4.66 7.47
N HIS A 45 -3.31 -5.91 7.91
CA HIS A 45 -2.33 -6.25 8.96
C HIS A 45 -0.89 -6.20 8.44
N GLU A 46 -0.65 -6.80 7.28
CA GLU A 46 0.67 -6.81 6.64
C GLU A 46 1.10 -5.40 6.24
N ILE A 47 0.15 -4.59 5.77
CA ILE A 47 0.39 -3.20 5.42
C ILE A 47 0.78 -2.39 6.66
N ARG A 48 0.10 -2.59 7.80
CA ARG A 48 0.48 -1.95 9.07
C ARG A 48 1.93 -2.29 9.45
N ASP A 49 2.28 -3.58 9.40
CA ASP A 49 3.61 -4.05 9.79
C ASP A 49 4.70 -3.60 8.82
N TYR A 50 4.38 -3.54 7.53
CA TYR A 50 5.24 -2.96 6.51
C TYR A 50 5.52 -1.48 6.78
N ILE A 51 4.48 -0.67 7.05
CA ILE A 51 4.64 0.75 7.36
C ILE A 51 5.50 0.93 8.61
N LEU A 52 5.28 0.13 9.67
CA LEU A 52 6.09 0.16 10.88
C LEU A 52 7.57 -0.17 10.62
N ASN A 53 7.83 -1.20 9.81
CA ASN A 53 9.19 -1.61 9.48
C ASN A 53 9.91 -0.56 8.59
N GLN A 54 9.19 0.02 7.64
CA GLN A 54 9.68 1.12 6.82
C GLN A 54 9.99 2.33 7.69
N LEU A 55 9.10 2.72 8.61
CA LEU A 55 9.33 3.83 9.55
C LEU A 55 10.53 3.61 10.48
N ARG A 56 10.78 2.37 10.90
CA ARG A 56 11.93 2.06 11.75
C ARG A 56 13.25 2.17 11.00
N THR A 57 13.24 1.84 9.71
CA THR A 57 14.38 1.95 8.80
C THR A 57 14.46 3.34 8.16
N TYR A 58 13.41 4.15 8.32
CA TYR A 58 13.26 5.45 7.71
C TYR A 58 14.25 6.43 8.33
N ASP A 59 15.19 6.86 7.50
CA ASP A 59 16.08 7.96 7.77
C ASP A 59 15.53 9.21 7.06
N PRO A 60 15.03 10.23 7.79
CA PRO A 60 14.48 11.44 7.18
C PRO A 60 15.51 12.21 6.34
N SER A 61 16.79 11.92 6.50
CA SER A 61 17.90 12.47 5.69
C SER A 61 17.97 11.85 4.29
N LYS A 62 17.36 10.67 4.09
CA LYS A 62 17.40 9.88 2.85
C LYS A 62 16.09 9.87 2.07
N SER A 63 15.03 10.41 2.65
CA SER A 63 13.74 10.58 1.98
C SER A 63 13.82 11.64 0.89
N ARG A 64 14.19 11.22 -0.31
CA ARG A 64 13.69 11.85 -1.54
C ARG A 64 12.22 11.48 -1.62
N GLY A 65 11.33 12.47 -1.53
CA GLY A 65 9.92 12.25 -1.85
C GLY A 65 9.81 11.57 -3.22
N VAL A 66 8.88 10.63 -3.35
CA VAL A 66 8.60 10.02 -4.65
C VAL A 66 8.13 11.15 -5.55
N THR A 67 8.98 11.55 -6.50
CA THR A 67 8.60 12.53 -7.50
C THR A 67 7.53 11.89 -8.40
N PHE A 68 6.67 12.71 -8.99
CA PHE A 68 5.66 12.25 -9.94
C PHE A 68 6.28 11.40 -11.07
N GLU A 69 7.52 11.71 -11.44
CA GLU A 69 8.33 10.98 -12.41
C GLU A 69 8.61 9.54 -11.95
N ALA A 70 9.11 9.35 -10.72
CA ALA A 70 9.38 8.02 -10.17
C ALA A 70 8.12 7.16 -10.04
N PHE A 71 6.94 7.76 -9.81
CA PHE A 71 5.68 7.04 -9.79
C PHE A 71 5.25 6.57 -11.19
N ASN A 72 5.43 7.41 -12.21
CA ASN A 72 5.15 7.05 -13.60
C ASN A 72 6.08 5.93 -14.08
N ASP A 73 7.37 6.01 -13.77
CA ASP A 73 8.36 4.98 -14.11
C ASP A 73 7.98 3.61 -13.52
N LEU A 74 7.49 3.60 -12.27
CA LEU A 74 7.00 2.38 -11.62
C LEU A 74 5.73 1.83 -12.28
N GLN A 75 4.81 2.70 -12.73
CA GLN A 75 3.62 2.24 -13.47
C GLN A 75 3.99 1.68 -14.85
N GLU A 76 4.95 2.29 -15.52
CA GLU A 76 5.44 1.85 -16.82
C GLU A 76 6.12 0.47 -16.72
N LEU A 77 7.06 0.32 -15.77
CA LEU A 77 7.72 -0.96 -15.48
C LEU A 77 6.71 -2.06 -15.13
N LYS A 78 5.69 -1.73 -14.33
CA LYS A 78 4.63 -2.68 -13.96
C LYS A 78 3.84 -3.15 -15.18
N ASN A 79 3.51 -2.22 -16.08
CA ASN A 79 2.76 -2.53 -17.30
C ASN A 79 3.61 -3.36 -18.28
N GLU A 80 4.90 -3.05 -18.41
CA GLU A 80 5.86 -3.83 -19.19
C GLU A 80 5.96 -5.27 -18.66
N THR A 81 6.18 -5.42 -17.36
CA THR A 81 6.25 -6.74 -16.69
C THR A 81 4.96 -7.53 -16.89
N LEU A 82 3.79 -6.88 -16.79
CA LEU A 82 2.49 -7.52 -17.00
C LEU A 82 2.31 -7.95 -18.47
N ASN A 83 2.83 -7.17 -19.42
CA ASN A 83 2.75 -7.49 -20.84
C ASN A 83 3.60 -8.72 -21.18
N GLU A 84 4.84 -8.76 -20.68
CA GLU A 84 5.73 -9.92 -20.80
C GLU A 84 5.08 -11.19 -20.24
N LEU A 85 4.48 -11.11 -19.05
CA LEU A 85 3.77 -12.25 -18.46
C LEU A 85 2.56 -12.71 -19.29
N LYS A 86 1.84 -11.79 -19.92
CA LYS A 86 0.74 -12.13 -20.85
C LYS A 86 1.28 -12.82 -22.09
N GLU A 87 2.39 -12.36 -22.64
CA GLU A 87 3.02 -12.94 -23.82
C GLU A 87 3.50 -14.37 -23.56
N ILE A 88 4.21 -14.58 -22.44
CA ILE A 88 4.61 -15.91 -21.97
C ILE A 88 3.40 -16.83 -21.82
N LYS A 89 2.31 -16.35 -21.22
CA LYS A 89 1.07 -17.12 -21.07
C LYS A 89 0.48 -17.50 -22.43
N GLN A 90 0.50 -16.61 -23.43
CA GLN A 90 0.00 -16.91 -24.77
C GLN A 90 0.86 -17.94 -25.49
N LEU A 91 2.18 -17.84 -25.40
CA LEU A 91 3.12 -18.81 -25.96
C LEU A 91 2.89 -20.20 -25.36
N LEU A 92 2.78 -20.29 -24.02
CA LEU A 92 2.47 -21.54 -23.32
C LEU A 92 1.11 -22.11 -23.71
N LYS A 93 0.11 -21.25 -23.98
CA LYS A 93 -1.22 -21.69 -24.44
C LYS A 93 -1.18 -22.26 -25.86
N LYS A 94 -0.36 -21.70 -26.76
CA LYS A 94 -0.15 -22.21 -28.13
C LYS A 94 0.69 -23.49 -28.16
N GLN A 95 1.50 -23.73 -27.13
CA GLN A 95 2.33 -24.93 -27.01
C GLN A 95 1.61 -26.14 -26.39
N LYS A 96 0.35 -25.99 -25.94
CA LYS A 96 -0.48 -27.14 -25.60
C LYS A 96 -0.90 -27.83 -26.90
N TRP A 97 -0.42 -29.07 -27.05
CA TRP A 97 -0.80 -30.03 -28.08
C TRP A 97 -2.29 -30.35 -28.01
#